data_AF-A0A7S0Y256-F1
#
_entry.id   AF-A0A7S0Y256-F1
#
_cell.length_a   1.000
_cell.length_b   1.000
_cell.length_c   1.000
_cell.angle_alpha   90.00
_cell.angle_beta   90.00
_cell.angle_gamma   90.00
#
_symmetry.space_group_name_H-M   'P 1'
#
loop_
_entity.id
_entity.type
_entity.pdbx_description
1 polymer ?
#
loop_
_entity_poly.entity_id
_entity_poly.type
_entity_poly.pdbx_seq_one_letter_code
_entity_poly.pdbx_strand_id
1 'polypeptide(L)'
;TRDGWLPLHYVARYHGGCTGSLSFLLSMAPGTHSAVTGAGWAAAHHMCRYGTTPEALATILTPQAAMQPTPSGYLPLHLVCRYRGGDVALLTRTLEANPMAAGEGTQEG
;
A
#
# COMPACT_ATOMS: atom_id res chain seq x y z
N THR A 1 -14.29 -3.26 -12.87
CA THR A 1 -13.96 -2.28 -13.95
C THR A 1 -13.07 -2.97 -14.97
N ARG A 2 -12.88 -2.41 -16.17
CA ARG A 2 -12.05 -3.03 -17.22
C ARG A 2 -10.58 -3.23 -16.81
N ASP A 3 -10.10 -2.45 -15.83
CA ASP A 3 -8.70 -2.48 -15.38
C ASP A 3 -8.49 -3.24 -14.05
N GLY A 4 -9.49 -4.00 -13.58
CA GLY A 4 -9.40 -4.77 -12.33
C GLY A 4 -9.42 -3.92 -11.05
N TRP A 5 -9.78 -2.63 -11.14
CA TRP A 5 -9.86 -1.76 -9.97
C TRP A 5 -11.08 -2.08 -9.10
N LEU A 6 -10.81 -2.35 -7.83
CA LEU A 6 -11.79 -2.34 -6.74
C LEU A 6 -11.97 -0.92 -6.17
N PRO A 7 -13.13 -0.60 -5.56
CA PRO A 7 -13.36 0.67 -4.85
C PRO A 7 -12.23 1.04 -3.88
N LEU A 8 -11.66 0.05 -3.17
CA LEU A 8 -10.54 0.26 -2.26
C LEU A 8 -9.31 0.87 -2.96
N HIS A 9 -9.02 0.49 -4.21
CA HIS A 9 -7.89 1.07 -4.96
C HIS A 9 -8.11 2.55 -5.29
N TYR A 10 -9.35 2.94 -5.60
CA TYR A 10 -9.69 4.34 -5.85
C TYR A 10 -9.52 5.17 -4.58
N VAL A 11 -10.06 4.70 -3.45
CA VAL A 11 -9.89 5.39 -2.17
C VAL A 11 -8.42 5.45 -1.78
N ALA A 12 -7.68 4.34 -1.86
CA ALA A 12 -6.26 4.27 -1.55
C ALA A 12 -5.42 5.27 -2.38
N ARG A 13 -5.75 5.45 -3.66
CA ARG A 13 -5.01 6.35 -4.55
C ARG A 13 -5.36 7.83 -4.37
N TYR A 14 -6.65 8.15 -4.30
CA TYR A 14 -7.13 9.53 -4.39
C TYR A 14 -7.54 10.11 -3.04
N HIS A 15 -7.83 9.25 -2.07
CA HIS A 15 -8.35 9.59 -0.75
C HIS A 15 -7.67 8.78 0.36
N GLY A 16 -6.37 8.48 0.18
CA GLY A 16 -5.61 7.58 1.06
C GLY A 16 -5.59 8.01 2.53
N GLY A 17 -5.77 9.30 2.84
CA GLY A 17 -5.89 9.78 4.22
C GLY A 17 -7.26 9.56 4.90
N CYS A 18 -8.27 9.05 4.19
CA CYS A 18 -9.61 8.86 4.74
C CYS A 18 -9.78 7.48 5.37
N THR A 19 -9.30 7.32 6.61
CA THR A 19 -9.39 6.08 7.39
C THR A 19 -10.82 5.51 7.45
N GLY A 20 -11.83 6.36 7.62
CA GLY A 20 -13.23 5.92 7.67
C GLY A 20 -13.70 5.23 6.38
N SER A 21 -13.30 5.76 5.21
CA SER A 21 -13.65 5.14 3.93
C SER A 21 -12.91 3.82 3.72
N LEU A 22 -11.63 3.75 4.11
CA LEU A 22 -10.85 2.52 4.02
C LEU A 22 -11.44 1.43 4.92
N SER A 23 -11.69 1.73 6.19
CA SER A 23 -12.27 0.80 7.16
C SER A 23 -13.66 0.32 6.73
N PHE A 24 -14.51 1.22 6.24
CA PHE A 24 -15.84 0.85 5.76
C PHE A 24 -15.78 -0.11 4.56
N LEU A 25 -14.91 0.17 3.58
CA LEU A 25 -14.76 -0.71 2.43
C LEU A 25 -14.20 -2.08 2.82
N LEU A 26 -13.23 -2.11 3.75
CA LEU A 26 -12.71 -3.37 4.27
C LEU A 26 -13.73 -4.14 5.10
N SER A 27 -14.60 -3.49 5.88
CA SER A 27 -15.63 -4.20 6.64
C SER A 27 -16.66 -4.86 5.71
N MET A 28 -16.92 -4.24 4.55
CA MET A 28 -17.81 -4.82 3.54
C MET A 28 -17.12 -5.91 2.71
N ALA A 29 -15.79 -5.84 2.55
CA ALA A 29 -15.01 -6.79 1.75
C ALA A 29 -13.60 -7.04 2.36
N PRO A 30 -13.48 -7.86 3.42
CA PRO A 30 -12.25 -7.98 4.23
C PRO A 30 -11.02 -8.49 3.46
N GLY A 31 -11.22 -9.29 2.41
CA GLY A 31 -10.14 -9.86 1.60
C GLY A 31 -9.51 -8.91 0.58
N THR A 32 -9.99 -7.67 0.47
CA THR A 32 -9.60 -6.77 -0.64
C THR A 32 -8.29 -6.01 -0.41
N HIS A 33 -7.71 -6.06 0.79
CA HIS A 33 -6.43 -5.39 1.12
C HIS A 33 -5.24 -5.90 0.29
N SER A 34 -5.22 -7.20 -0.04
CA SER A 34 -4.19 -7.84 -0.87
C SER A 34 -4.60 -7.99 -2.35
N ALA A 35 -5.82 -7.55 -2.72
CA ALA A 35 -6.24 -7.58 -4.11
C ALA A 35 -5.37 -6.61 -4.93
N VAL A 36 -5.13 -6.99 -6.18
CA VAL A 36 -4.33 -6.20 -7.13
C VAL A 36 -5.19 -5.72 -8.29
N THR A 37 -4.87 -4.54 -8.81
CA THR A 37 -5.39 -4.07 -10.10
C THR A 37 -4.88 -4.94 -11.25
N GLY A 38 -5.40 -4.75 -12.47
CA GLY A 38 -4.87 -5.37 -13.68
C GLY A 38 -3.42 -4.98 -13.99
N ALA A 39 -2.92 -3.88 -13.42
CA ALA A 39 -1.51 -3.50 -13.47
C ALA A 39 -0.66 -4.18 -12.39
N GLY A 40 -1.23 -5.06 -11.55
CA GLY A 40 -0.55 -5.78 -10.48
C GLY A 40 -0.29 -4.94 -9.21
N TRP A 41 -0.91 -3.77 -9.08
CA TRP A 41 -0.74 -2.91 -7.90
C TRP A 41 -1.85 -3.15 -6.89
N ALA A 42 -1.50 -3.49 -5.66
CA ALA A 42 -2.41 -3.51 -4.52
C ALA A 42 -2.71 -2.09 -3.97
N ALA A 43 -3.77 -1.97 -3.17
CA ALA A 43 -4.16 -0.71 -2.52
C ALA A 43 -2.99 -0.05 -1.74
N ALA A 44 -2.20 -0.84 -1.01
CA ALA A 44 -1.04 -0.35 -0.25
C ALA A 44 -0.01 0.37 -1.13
N HIS A 45 0.27 -0.14 -2.33
CA HIS A 45 1.20 0.50 -3.26
C HIS A 45 0.72 1.89 -3.68
N HIS A 46 -0.59 2.06 -3.87
CA HIS A 46 -1.15 3.36 -4.22
C HIS A 46 -1.01 4.35 -3.06
N MET A 47 -1.27 3.94 -1.82
CA MET A 47 -1.12 4.81 -0.64
C MET A 47 0.33 5.20 -0.39
N CYS A 48 1.27 4.25 -0.48
CA CYS A 48 2.69 4.51 -0.31
C CYS A 48 3.27 5.43 -1.41
N ARG A 49 2.75 5.37 -2.64
CA ARG A 49 3.20 6.21 -3.76
C ARG A 49 2.55 7.59 -3.80
N TYR A 50 1.24 7.67 -3.61
CA TYR A 50 0.44 8.88 -3.81
C TYR A 50 0.19 9.67 -2.52
N GLY A 51 0.50 9.11 -1.35
CA GLY A 51 0.48 9.79 -0.06
C GLY A 51 -0.75 9.42 0.76
N THR A 52 -0.51 9.27 2.07
CA THR A 52 -1.49 8.85 3.08
C THR A 52 -1.00 9.30 4.45
N THR A 53 -1.82 9.14 5.50
CA THR A 53 -1.35 9.19 6.88
C THR A 53 -0.94 7.78 7.38
N PRO A 54 -0.10 7.69 8.43
CA PRO A 54 0.28 6.41 9.04
C PRO A 54 -0.92 5.62 9.58
N GLU A 55 -1.93 6.30 10.14
CA GLU A 55 -3.14 5.66 10.67
C GLU A 55 -3.98 5.04 9.56
N ALA A 56 -4.16 5.77 8.46
CA ALA A 56 -4.88 5.27 7.31
C ALA A 56 -4.10 4.10 6.65
N LEU A 57 -2.77 4.21 6.55
CA LEU A 57 -1.94 3.11 6.04
C LEU A 57 -2.07 1.85 6.91
N ALA A 58 -2.08 1.99 8.24
CA ALA A 58 -2.25 0.89 9.16
C ALA A 58 -3.57 0.12 8.96
N THR A 59 -4.59 0.77 8.39
CA THR A 59 -5.89 0.16 8.12
C THR A 59 -5.82 -0.91 7.03
N ILE A 60 -4.97 -0.73 6.02
CA ILE A 60 -4.86 -1.66 4.88
C ILE A 60 -3.54 -2.44 4.84
N LEU A 61 -2.49 -1.94 5.48
CA LEU A 61 -1.15 -2.51 5.42
C LEU A 61 -0.98 -3.62 6.46
N THR A 62 -1.44 -4.81 6.10
CA THR A 62 -1.15 -6.05 6.82
C THR A 62 0.27 -6.54 6.49
N PRO A 63 0.86 -7.43 7.32
CA PRO A 63 2.16 -8.03 6.98
C PRO A 63 2.16 -8.71 5.61
N GLN A 64 1.09 -9.41 5.25
CA GLN A 64 0.93 -10.00 3.92
C GLN A 64 0.96 -8.95 2.80
N ALA A 65 0.22 -7.84 2.97
CA ALA A 65 0.20 -6.75 1.99
C ALA A 65 1.56 -6.03 1.89
N ALA A 66 2.31 -5.96 2.99
CA ALA A 66 3.66 -5.37 3.03
C ALA A 66 4.74 -6.25 2.37
N MET A 67 4.49 -7.56 2.23
CA MET A 67 5.33 -8.50 1.49
C MET A 67 4.96 -8.59 0.00
N GLN A 68 3.87 -7.96 -0.44
CA GLN A 68 3.41 -8.03 -1.82
C GLN A 68 4.21 -7.07 -2.70
N PRO A 69 4.99 -7.53 -3.69
CA PRO A 69 5.68 -6.63 -4.61
C PRO A 69 4.76 -6.18 -5.75
N THR A 70 5.07 -5.02 -6.35
CA THR A 70 4.59 -4.67 -7.69
C THR A 70 5.17 -5.63 -8.74
N PRO A 71 4.64 -5.66 -9.98
CA PRO A 71 5.26 -6.43 -11.07
C PRO A 71 6.71 -6.04 -11.40
N SER A 72 7.14 -4.84 -10.99
CA SER A 72 8.51 -4.35 -11.11
C SER A 72 9.35 -4.57 -9.84
N GLY A 73 8.90 -5.43 -8.92
CA GLY A 73 9.66 -5.81 -7.72
C GLY A 73 9.66 -4.80 -6.58
N TYR A 74 8.84 -3.73 -6.60
CA TYR A 74 8.80 -2.79 -5.48
C TYR A 74 7.79 -3.24 -4.42
N LEU A 75 8.29 -3.58 -3.24
CA LEU A 75 7.49 -3.58 -2.01
C LEU A 75 6.95 -2.18 -1.64
N PRO A 76 5.89 -2.09 -0.82
CA PRO A 76 5.37 -0.83 -0.29
C PRO A 76 6.45 0.06 0.36
N LEU A 77 7.42 -0.52 1.09
CA LEU A 77 8.52 0.24 1.69
C LEU A 77 9.36 0.97 0.64
N HIS A 78 9.70 0.32 -0.47
CA HIS A 78 10.45 0.97 -1.55
C HIS A 78 9.71 2.19 -2.11
N LEU A 79 8.37 2.11 -2.21
CA LEU A 79 7.55 3.22 -2.69
C LEU A 79 7.53 4.37 -1.67
N VAL A 80 7.44 4.08 -0.36
CA VAL A 80 7.56 5.11 0.68
C VAL A 80 8.95 5.74 0.63
N CYS A 81 10.02 4.97 0.58
CA CYS A 81 11.38 5.51 0.48
C CYS A 81 11.56 6.41 -0.76
N ARG A 82 11.08 5.94 -1.93
CA ARG A 82 11.26 6.64 -3.22
C ARG A 82 10.45 7.93 -3.32
N TYR A 83 9.22 7.95 -2.82
CA TYR A 83 8.31 9.06 -3.04
C TYR A 83 8.01 9.88 -1.78
N ARG A 84 8.30 9.35 -0.59
CA ARG A 84 7.92 9.89 0.73
C ARG A 84 9.04 9.71 1.77
N GLY A 85 10.30 9.59 1.37
CA GLY A 85 11.43 9.28 2.28
C GLY A 85 11.67 10.27 3.42
N GLY A 86 11.06 11.46 3.39
CA GLY A 86 11.07 12.40 4.52
C GLY A 86 9.99 12.13 5.59
N ASP A 87 9.01 11.28 5.29
CA ASP A 87 7.94 10.91 6.23
C ASP A 87 8.36 9.69 7.06
N VAL A 88 9.06 9.99 8.15
CA VAL A 88 9.56 8.98 9.10
C VAL A 88 8.42 8.15 9.70
N ALA A 89 7.22 8.72 9.84
CA ALA A 89 6.08 8.00 10.40
C ALA A 89 5.55 6.94 9.41
N LEU A 90 5.46 7.27 8.12
CA LEU A 90 5.12 6.29 7.08
C LEU A 90 6.21 5.22 6.91
N LEU A 91 7.48 5.61 6.99
CA LEU A 91 8.60 4.66 6.94
C LEU A 91 8.53 3.67 8.10
N THR A 92 8.43 4.18 9.32
CA THR A 92 8.30 3.37 10.54
C THR A 92 7.10 2.44 10.43
N ARG A 93 5.93 2.96 10.04
CA ARG A 93 4.72 2.14 9.91
C ARG A 93 4.86 1.02 8.87
N THR A 94 5.55 1.29 7.77
CA THR A 94 5.74 0.30 6.71
C THR A 94 6.78 -0.75 7.12
N LEU A 95 7.82 -0.35 7.84
CA LEU A 95 8.82 -1.25 8.44
C LEU A 95 8.24 -2.13 9.53
N GLU A 96 7.35 -1.60 10.37
CA GLU A 96 6.63 -2.40 11.38
C GLU A 96 5.83 -3.54 10.73
N ALA A 97 5.24 -3.29 9.55
CA ALA A 97 4.49 -4.30 8.82
C ALA A 97 5.40 -5.32 8.10
N ASN A 98 6.58 -4.90 7.65
CA ASN A 98 7.58 -5.78 7.04
C ASN A 98 9.01 -5.26 7.33
N PRO A 99 9.67 -5.75 8.40
CA PRO A 99 11.03 -5.33 8.74
C PRO A 99 12.09 -5.80 7.72
N MET A 100 11.84 -6.93 7.05
CA MET A 100 12.80 -7.55 6.13
C MET A 100 13.01 -6.72 4.87
N ALA A 101 12.00 -5.94 4.46
CA ALA A 101 12.07 -5.05 3.31
C ALA A 101 13.23 -4.04 3.37
N ALA A 102 13.75 -3.72 4.56
CA ALA A 102 14.90 -2.81 4.71
C ALA A 102 16.18 -3.34 4.05
N GLY A 103 16.34 -4.67 3.96
CA GLY A 103 17.49 -5.33 3.35
C GLY A 103 17.24 -5.82 1.92
N GLU A 104 16.04 -5.64 1.38
CA GLU A 104 15.68 -6.10 0.04
C GLU A 104 16.07 -5.05 -1.01
N GLY A 105 16.82 -5.50 -2.02
CA GLY A 105 17.07 -4.69 -3.22
C GLY A 105 15.88 -4.75 -4.18
N THR A 106 15.64 -3.67 -4.90
CA THR A 106 14.64 -3.66 -5.98
C THR A 106 15.23 -4.34 -7.23
N GLN A 107 14.49 -5.25 -7.85
CA GLN A 107 14.84 -5.74 -9.19
C GLN A 107 14.50 -4.67 -10.23
N GLU A 108 15.32 -3.61 -10.32
CA GLU A 108 15.35 -2.74 -11.49
C GLU A 108 16.22 -3.43 -12.56
N GLY A 109 15.56 -4.00 -13.57
CA GLY A 109 16.17 -4.47 -14.81
C GLY A 109 16.03 -3.44 -15.92
#